data_AF-A0A7G7MEM8-F1
#
_entry.id   AF-A0A7G7MEM8-F1
#
_cell.length_a   1.000
_cell.length_b   1.000
_cell.length_c   1.000
_cell.angle_alpha   90.00
_cell.angle_beta   90.00
_cell.angle_gamma   90.00
#
_symmetry.space_group_name_H-M   'P 1'
#
loop_
_entity.id
_entity.type
_entity.pdbx_description
1 polymer ?
#
loop_
_entity_poly.entity_id
_entity_poly.type
_entity_poly.pdbx_seq_one_letter_code
_entity_poly.pdbx_strand_id
1 'polypeptide(L)'
;MTGAASDDGVPLLVPPMMPAVTSGDPPTGPDWRVEVAWTGHRCVAYVHPPGPGRDGRVRLLSGADNSMTHAYPEFSAPLLARCPPGGMVLDGTIVARGEEHAARPRLLKRRHSRYKPSEHDIAAVPVDLQIADLLFFDGHDTTGLPYRERRTLLEGLGLDGAPVWTTALFPATELGSIMRIAAAEGIDAFHARHLGARYRPGGRSKFWLRVPVQRTRQVVIGGWTPTDPHRADAIGTLLLGVPDGDRLRYVGRVGIGVEERRRLDADLRGSARDDSPFTAELPADAARHAVWVLPDLVGLVEFTGWVGGTRMRLPLWRGLADLDDLDDSQWAIPPTPAPAPDALAVAAPAAADPAPAATEPPPPPAVAPAEPEGTDVRRLEQHFVYNSLNTIAALIRTDPFRARELLFGFADLSRAADGPPESTVARELDAVRAYLQIEQARFGSRLQVEIELDDGVGSEPVATMQVLSVVREAVQKGIEPRREGGLLTVAARRVDDGCEVAITAAGETARLLFPAAAP
;
A
#
# COMPACT_ATOMS: atom_id res chain seq x y z
N MET A 1 -20.62 -5.47 -29.01
CA MET A 1 -21.62 -4.40 -29.13
C MET A 1 -20.93 -3.12 -28.73
N THR A 2 -20.47 -2.35 -29.72
CA THR A 2 -20.00 -0.99 -29.51
C THR A 2 -21.18 -0.17 -29.02
N GLY A 3 -21.14 0.29 -27.78
CA GLY A 3 -22.13 1.23 -27.24
C GLY A 3 -22.14 2.53 -28.04
N ALA A 4 -23.16 3.36 -27.83
CA ALA A 4 -23.19 4.70 -28.41
C ALA A 4 -21.93 5.48 -28.02
N ALA A 5 -21.29 6.12 -29.00
CA ALA A 5 -20.13 7.00 -28.82
C ALA A 5 -20.57 8.47 -28.92
N SER A 6 -19.85 9.38 -28.25
CA SER A 6 -20.02 10.81 -28.49
C SER A 6 -19.44 11.23 -29.84
N ASP A 7 -19.72 12.47 -30.24
CA ASP A 7 -19.23 13.06 -31.50
C ASP A 7 -17.70 13.04 -31.65
N ASP A 8 -16.98 12.99 -30.53
CA ASP A 8 -15.52 12.87 -30.45
C ASP A 8 -15.01 11.41 -30.44
N GLY A 9 -15.88 10.44 -30.65
CA GLY A 9 -15.55 9.01 -30.71
C GLY A 9 -15.39 8.32 -29.35
N VAL A 10 -15.33 9.06 -28.25
CA VAL A 10 -15.24 8.49 -26.90
C VAL A 10 -16.55 7.77 -26.56
N PRO A 11 -16.53 6.55 -25.99
CA PRO A 11 -17.75 5.85 -25.59
C PRO A 11 -18.59 6.65 -24.59
N LEU A 12 -19.92 6.64 -24.73
CA LEU A 12 -20.82 7.27 -23.75
C LEU A 12 -20.87 6.48 -22.43
N LEU A 13 -20.76 5.16 -22.52
CA LEU A 13 -20.80 4.29 -21.36
C LEU A 13 -20.05 2.98 -21.62
N VAL A 14 -19.13 2.64 -20.72
CA VAL A 14 -18.53 1.32 -20.62
C VAL A 14 -18.92 0.76 -19.26
N PRO A 15 -19.88 -0.19 -19.18
CA PRO A 15 -20.31 -0.75 -17.90
C PRO A 15 -19.13 -1.41 -17.18
N PRO A 16 -18.92 -1.11 -15.89
CA PRO A 16 -17.76 -1.62 -15.18
C PRO A 16 -17.77 -3.15 -15.03
N MET A 17 -16.65 -3.80 -15.31
CA MET A 17 -16.43 -5.23 -15.05
C MET A 17 -16.36 -5.50 -13.55
N MET A 18 -16.79 -6.66 -13.04
CA MET A 18 -16.76 -6.96 -11.61
C MET A 18 -15.79 -8.10 -11.27
N PRO A 19 -15.06 -8.01 -10.14
CA PRO A 19 -14.27 -9.14 -9.67
C PRO A 19 -15.17 -10.29 -9.19
N ALA A 20 -14.72 -11.53 -9.40
CA ALA A 20 -15.19 -12.64 -8.60
C ALA A 20 -14.58 -12.57 -7.19
N VAL A 21 -15.25 -13.15 -6.20
CA VAL A 21 -14.65 -13.36 -4.89
C VAL A 21 -13.84 -14.65 -4.97
N THR A 22 -12.57 -14.63 -4.53
CA THR A 22 -11.77 -15.85 -4.48
C THR A 22 -12.39 -16.84 -3.51
N SER A 23 -12.60 -18.07 -3.98
CA SER A 23 -12.97 -19.25 -3.18
C SER A 23 -11.78 -20.20 -3.17
N GLY A 24 -11.21 -20.48 -1.99
CA GLY A 24 -9.99 -21.29 -1.85
C GLY A 24 -8.71 -20.48 -2.01
N ASP A 25 -7.62 -21.15 -2.38
CA ASP A 25 -6.30 -20.54 -2.47
C ASP A 25 -6.23 -19.50 -3.59
N PRO A 26 -5.56 -18.36 -3.34
CA PRO A 26 -5.38 -17.36 -4.38
C PRO A 26 -4.45 -17.87 -5.49
N PRO A 27 -4.61 -17.38 -6.71
CA PRO A 27 -3.70 -17.75 -7.80
C PRO A 27 -2.30 -17.20 -7.53
N THR A 28 -1.28 -18.06 -7.68
CA THR A 28 0.14 -17.72 -7.50
C THR A 28 0.97 -17.87 -8.78
N GLY A 29 0.32 -18.23 -9.90
CA GLY A 29 1.01 -18.46 -11.17
C GLY A 29 1.65 -17.21 -11.77
N PRO A 30 2.67 -17.37 -12.65
CA PRO A 30 3.47 -16.25 -13.19
C PRO A 30 2.67 -15.28 -14.09
N ASP A 31 1.55 -15.73 -14.64
CA ASP A 31 0.64 -14.90 -15.45
C ASP A 31 -0.35 -14.09 -14.60
N TRP A 32 -0.28 -14.18 -13.28
CA TRP A 32 -1.10 -13.39 -12.37
C TRP A 32 -0.31 -12.23 -11.77
N ARG A 33 -0.99 -11.09 -11.63
CA ARG A 33 -0.52 -9.94 -10.86
C ARG A 33 -1.52 -9.60 -9.78
N VAL A 34 -1.05 -9.00 -8.71
CA VAL A 34 -1.88 -8.53 -7.60
C VAL A 34 -1.68 -7.02 -7.40
N GLU A 35 -2.77 -6.32 -7.17
CA GLU A 35 -2.79 -4.90 -6.80
C GLU A 35 -3.61 -4.74 -5.52
N VAL A 36 -3.33 -3.72 -4.71
CA VAL A 36 -4.14 -3.46 -3.51
C VAL A 36 -5.59 -3.20 -3.91
N ALA A 37 -6.54 -3.81 -3.20
CA ALA A 37 -7.96 -3.61 -3.43
C ALA A 37 -8.50 -2.49 -2.53
N TRP A 38 -8.17 -1.27 -2.93
CA TRP A 38 -8.51 -0.04 -2.22
C TRP A 38 -9.99 0.12 -1.90
N THR A 39 -10.28 0.68 -0.73
CA THR A 39 -11.65 0.91 -0.28
C THR A 39 -12.10 2.32 -0.65
N GLY A 40 -13.05 2.42 -1.58
CA GLY A 40 -13.50 3.72 -2.07
C GLY A 40 -14.72 3.65 -2.99
N HIS A 41 -14.97 4.74 -3.69
CA HIS A 41 -16.01 4.81 -4.71
C HIS A 41 -15.41 4.46 -6.07
N ARG A 42 -15.94 3.42 -6.72
CA ARG A 42 -15.56 3.12 -8.09
C ARG A 42 -15.86 4.30 -9.00
N CYS A 43 -14.93 4.64 -9.88
CA CYS A 43 -15.02 5.75 -10.81
C CYS A 43 -14.55 5.30 -12.20
N VAL A 44 -15.41 5.48 -13.20
CA VAL A 44 -15.04 5.40 -14.62
C VAL A 44 -14.92 6.83 -15.14
N ALA A 45 -13.71 7.21 -15.52
CA ALA A 45 -13.38 8.55 -16.01
C ALA A 45 -13.37 8.57 -17.54
N TYR A 46 -14.22 9.38 -18.15
CA TYR A 46 -14.30 9.62 -19.58
C TYR A 46 -13.66 10.98 -19.86
N VAL A 47 -12.52 10.96 -20.54
CA VAL A 47 -11.74 12.16 -20.83
C VAL A 47 -11.88 12.42 -22.33
N HIS A 48 -12.56 13.51 -22.63
CA HIS A 48 -12.78 13.93 -24.01
C HIS A 48 -11.74 14.99 -24.38
N PRO A 49 -11.13 14.86 -25.58
CA PRO A 49 -10.10 15.76 -26.04
C PRO A 49 -10.67 17.16 -26.33
N PRO A 50 -9.84 18.21 -26.28
CA PRO A 50 -10.21 19.49 -26.87
C PRO A 50 -10.38 19.33 -28.39
N GLY A 51 -11.30 20.11 -28.96
CA GLY A 51 -11.58 20.13 -30.39
C GLY A 51 -11.70 21.55 -30.93
N PRO A 52 -11.94 21.72 -32.24
CA PRO A 52 -12.12 23.04 -32.85
C PRO A 52 -13.27 23.80 -32.15
N GLY A 53 -12.93 24.85 -31.40
CA GLY A 53 -13.89 25.67 -30.66
C GLY A 53 -14.50 25.01 -29.42
N ARG A 54 -13.92 23.92 -28.90
CA ARG A 54 -14.41 23.22 -27.70
C ARG A 54 -13.27 22.82 -26.77
N ASP A 55 -13.37 23.19 -25.50
CA ASP A 55 -12.45 22.74 -24.47
C ASP A 55 -12.58 21.24 -24.20
N GLY A 56 -11.47 20.62 -23.76
CA GLY A 56 -11.49 19.26 -23.27
C GLY A 56 -12.40 19.15 -22.04
N ARG A 57 -13.06 18.00 -21.88
CA ARG A 57 -13.99 17.77 -20.76
C ARG A 57 -13.76 16.42 -20.11
N VAL A 58 -13.93 16.37 -18.80
CA VAL A 58 -13.92 15.13 -18.02
C VAL A 58 -15.31 14.84 -17.51
N ARG A 59 -15.72 13.58 -17.61
CA ARG A 59 -16.94 13.07 -16.98
C ARG A 59 -16.58 11.87 -16.12
N LEU A 60 -17.00 11.91 -14.86
CA LEU A 60 -16.75 10.85 -13.88
C LEU A 60 -18.08 10.16 -13.58
N LEU A 61 -18.14 8.85 -13.79
CA LEU A 61 -19.31 8.04 -13.45
C LEU A 61 -18.99 7.04 -12.34
N SER A 62 -19.94 6.82 -11.43
CA SER A 62 -19.85 5.76 -10.44
C SER A 62 -20.00 4.38 -11.08
N GLY A 63 -19.74 3.31 -10.32
CA GLY A 63 -20.03 1.94 -10.75
C GLY A 63 -21.51 1.63 -11.04
N ALA A 64 -22.42 2.54 -10.72
CA ALA A 64 -23.85 2.48 -11.02
C ALA A 64 -24.28 3.60 -11.99
N ASP A 65 -23.34 4.11 -12.79
CA ASP A 65 -23.54 5.07 -13.88
C ASP A 65 -24.02 6.47 -13.44
N ASN A 66 -23.93 6.78 -12.14
CA ASN A 66 -24.29 8.09 -11.62
C ASN A 66 -23.16 9.09 -11.85
N SER A 67 -23.47 10.30 -12.32
CA SER A 67 -22.46 11.35 -12.48
C SER A 67 -21.92 11.81 -11.13
N MET A 68 -20.61 11.76 -11.00
CA MET A 68 -19.84 12.23 -9.85
C MET A 68 -18.95 13.42 -10.23
N THR A 69 -19.02 13.88 -11.49
CA THR A 69 -18.08 14.84 -12.09
C THR A 69 -17.90 16.10 -11.26
N HIS A 70 -19.01 16.74 -10.85
CA HIS A 70 -18.94 17.99 -10.10
C HIS A 70 -18.46 17.81 -8.66
N ALA A 71 -18.61 16.60 -8.11
CA ALA A 71 -18.15 16.32 -6.76
C ALA A 71 -16.62 16.25 -6.70
N TYR A 72 -15.92 16.03 -7.81
CA TYR A 72 -14.45 15.87 -7.82
C TYR A 72 -13.78 16.70 -8.93
N PRO A 73 -13.88 18.05 -8.88
CA PRO A 73 -13.28 18.93 -9.89
C PRO A 73 -11.76 18.76 -10.00
N GLU A 74 -11.07 18.41 -8.91
CA GLU A 74 -9.61 18.28 -8.81
C GLU A 74 -8.98 17.23 -9.75
N PHE A 75 -9.78 16.28 -10.27
CA PHE A 75 -9.27 15.28 -11.22
C PHE A 75 -9.25 15.77 -12.67
N SER A 76 -9.93 16.87 -13.00
CA SER A 76 -10.13 17.28 -14.40
C SER A 76 -8.83 17.69 -15.08
N ALA A 77 -8.06 18.59 -14.45
CA ALA A 77 -6.82 19.11 -15.04
C ALA A 77 -5.74 18.03 -15.22
N PRO A 78 -5.43 17.17 -14.22
CA PRO A 78 -4.46 16.08 -14.40
C PRO A 78 -4.85 15.09 -15.49
N LEU A 79 -6.14 14.76 -15.59
CA LEU A 79 -6.64 13.85 -16.62
C LEU A 79 -6.57 14.45 -18.03
N LEU A 80 -6.95 15.73 -18.18
CA LEU A 80 -6.86 16.43 -19.47
C LEU A 80 -5.42 16.59 -19.94
N ALA A 81 -4.48 16.83 -19.01
CA ALA A 81 -3.06 16.96 -19.33
C ALA A 81 -2.46 15.68 -19.95
N ARG A 82 -3.05 14.51 -19.71
CA ARG A 82 -2.63 13.22 -20.28
C ARG A 82 -3.58 12.69 -21.37
N CYS A 83 -4.54 13.50 -21.80
CA CYS A 83 -5.55 13.09 -22.78
C CYS A 83 -4.94 13.03 -24.19
N PRO A 84 -5.03 11.89 -24.89
CA PRO A 84 -4.63 11.82 -26.30
C PRO A 84 -5.66 12.51 -27.22
N PRO A 85 -5.32 12.80 -28.49
CA PRO A 85 -6.23 13.48 -29.43
C PRO A 85 -7.57 12.78 -29.65
N GLY A 86 -7.62 11.46 -29.57
CA GLY A 86 -8.85 10.66 -29.66
C GLY A 86 -9.55 10.39 -28.33
N GLY A 87 -9.08 10.96 -27.21
CA GLY A 87 -9.66 10.76 -25.88
C GLY A 87 -9.31 9.43 -25.20
N MET A 88 -9.75 9.27 -23.95
CA MET A 88 -9.51 8.06 -23.18
C MET A 88 -10.61 7.75 -22.16
N VAL A 89 -10.75 6.47 -21.80
CA VAL A 89 -11.64 6.01 -20.72
C VAL A 89 -10.85 5.16 -19.73
N LEU A 90 -10.88 5.53 -18.45
CA LEU A 90 -10.11 4.92 -17.37
C LEU A 90 -11.05 4.32 -16.31
N ASP A 91 -10.70 3.17 -15.75
CA ASP A 91 -11.42 2.52 -14.64
C ASP A 91 -10.57 2.52 -13.38
N GLY A 92 -11.13 3.01 -12.27
CA GLY A 92 -10.40 3.21 -11.04
C GLY A 92 -11.28 3.35 -9.81
N THR A 93 -10.65 3.77 -8.72
CA THR A 93 -11.27 3.95 -7.40
C THR A 93 -10.88 5.29 -6.82
N ILE A 94 -11.87 6.08 -6.41
CA ILE A 94 -11.66 7.30 -5.62
C ILE A 94 -11.53 6.89 -4.16
N VAL A 95 -10.42 7.25 -3.53
CA VAL A 95 -10.14 7.03 -2.11
C VAL A 95 -10.01 8.37 -1.39
N ALA A 96 -10.34 8.40 -0.10
CA ALA A 96 -10.00 9.53 0.77
C ALA A 96 -8.68 9.23 1.49
N ARG A 97 -7.77 10.21 1.54
CA ARG A 97 -6.49 10.03 2.24
C ARG A 97 -6.71 9.81 3.73
N GLY A 98 -6.00 8.84 4.29
CA GLY A 98 -6.18 8.37 5.67
C GLY A 98 -7.34 7.39 5.88
N GLU A 99 -8.10 7.05 4.83
CA GLU A 99 -9.18 6.05 4.87
C GLU A 99 -9.06 4.99 3.74
N GLU A 100 -7.87 4.85 3.16
CA GLU A 100 -7.59 4.01 1.99
C GLU A 100 -7.97 2.53 2.18
N HIS A 101 -7.88 2.05 3.42
CA HIS A 101 -8.21 0.68 3.84
C HIS A 101 -9.33 0.65 4.88
N ALA A 102 -10.00 1.79 5.12
CA ALA A 102 -11.07 1.86 6.12
C ALA A 102 -12.29 1.06 5.65
N ALA A 103 -12.73 0.09 6.44
CA ALA A 103 -13.92 -0.72 6.13
C ALA A 103 -15.21 0.12 5.92
N ARG A 104 -15.25 1.35 6.43
CA ARG A 104 -16.33 2.32 6.24
C ARG A 104 -15.73 3.73 6.06
N PRO A 105 -15.43 4.16 4.83
CA PRO A 105 -14.78 5.45 4.59
C PRO A 105 -15.77 6.62 4.80
N ARG A 106 -15.73 7.23 5.99
CA ARG A 106 -16.66 8.29 6.40
C ARG A 106 -16.31 9.62 5.75
N LEU A 107 -15.01 9.92 5.62
CA LEU A 107 -14.52 11.13 4.95
C LEU A 107 -14.95 11.13 3.49
N LEU A 108 -14.78 9.99 2.80
CA LEU A 108 -15.18 9.88 1.40
C LEU A 108 -16.70 10.07 1.22
N LYS A 109 -17.52 9.50 2.12
CA LYS A 109 -18.98 9.70 2.10
C LYS A 109 -19.36 11.17 2.30
N ARG A 110 -18.73 11.85 3.27
CA ARG A 110 -18.90 13.29 3.50
C ARG A 110 -18.55 14.08 2.24
N ARG A 111 -17.39 13.80 1.65
CA ARG A 111 -16.87 14.47 0.46
C ARG A 111 -17.77 14.29 -0.76
N HIS A 112 -18.26 13.07 -1.01
CA HIS A 112 -19.16 12.74 -2.12
C HIS A 112 -20.52 13.43 -2.01
N SER A 113 -21.00 13.66 -0.79
CA SER A 113 -22.32 14.27 -0.55
C SER A 113 -22.36 15.76 -0.94
N ARG A 114 -21.19 16.38 -1.20
CA ARG A 114 -21.05 17.74 -1.73
C ARG A 114 -21.04 17.71 -3.26
N TYR A 115 -22.11 18.19 -3.89
CA TYR A 115 -22.21 18.22 -5.36
C TYR A 115 -21.15 19.13 -6.02
N LYS A 116 -20.83 20.28 -5.43
CA LYS A 116 -19.77 21.20 -5.86
C LYS A 116 -19.01 21.67 -4.62
N PRO A 117 -17.95 20.97 -4.20
CA PRO A 117 -17.19 21.30 -3.01
C PRO A 117 -16.48 22.66 -3.17
N SER A 118 -16.34 23.40 -2.07
CA SER A 118 -15.44 24.55 -2.02
C SER A 118 -13.98 24.08 -1.94
N GLU A 119 -13.02 24.98 -2.18
CA GLU A 119 -11.59 24.70 -1.96
C GLU A 119 -11.32 24.23 -0.52
N HIS A 120 -12.06 24.77 0.46
CA HIS A 120 -11.99 24.33 1.84
C HIS A 120 -12.49 22.89 2.03
N ASP A 121 -13.60 22.51 1.40
CA ASP A 121 -14.10 21.11 1.45
C ASP A 121 -13.08 20.14 0.82
N ILE A 122 -12.41 20.54 -0.27
CA ILE A 122 -11.38 19.75 -0.95
C ILE A 122 -10.14 19.59 -0.06
N ALA A 123 -9.63 20.68 0.53
CA ALA A 123 -8.49 20.66 1.42
C ALA A 123 -8.76 19.86 2.70
N ALA A 124 -9.99 19.90 3.22
CA ALA A 124 -10.39 19.18 4.44
C ALA A 124 -10.57 17.67 4.23
N VAL A 125 -10.82 17.21 3.00
CA VAL A 125 -10.82 15.79 2.63
C VAL A 125 -10.14 15.61 1.28
N PRO A 126 -8.79 15.52 1.28
CA PRO A 126 -8.05 15.17 0.09
C PRO A 126 -8.47 13.79 -0.39
N VAL A 127 -8.76 13.68 -1.69
CA VAL A 127 -9.07 12.41 -2.34
C VAL A 127 -8.10 12.16 -3.48
N ASP A 128 -7.82 10.89 -3.73
CA ASP A 128 -7.03 10.46 -4.88
C ASP A 128 -7.88 9.53 -5.76
N LEU A 129 -7.69 9.62 -7.07
CA LEU A 129 -8.24 8.71 -8.05
C LEU A 129 -7.15 7.72 -8.48
N GLN A 130 -7.34 6.47 -8.11
CA GLN A 130 -6.40 5.39 -8.38
C GLN A 130 -6.86 4.60 -9.59
N ILE A 131 -6.10 4.66 -10.68
CA ILE A 131 -6.44 4.05 -11.96
C ILE A 131 -5.87 2.64 -12.03
N ALA A 132 -6.72 1.67 -12.37
CA ALA A 132 -6.36 0.26 -12.45
C ALA A 132 -6.45 -0.32 -13.88
N ASP A 133 -7.24 0.31 -14.77
CA ASP A 133 -7.43 -0.18 -16.14
C ASP A 133 -7.70 0.97 -17.14
N LEU A 134 -7.41 0.71 -18.42
CA LEU A 134 -7.62 1.61 -19.55
C LEU A 134 -8.57 0.92 -20.53
N LEU A 135 -9.76 1.49 -20.72
CA LEU A 135 -10.88 0.88 -21.46
C LEU A 135 -11.06 1.42 -22.88
N PHE A 136 -10.47 2.58 -23.17
CA PHE A 136 -10.45 3.20 -24.48
C PHE A 136 -9.26 4.16 -24.54
N PHE A 137 -8.56 4.20 -25.68
CA PHE A 137 -7.40 5.05 -25.86
C PHE A 137 -7.27 5.50 -27.31
N ASP A 138 -7.22 6.81 -27.50
CA ASP A 138 -6.92 7.47 -28.78
C ASP A 138 -7.76 6.94 -29.95
N GLY A 139 -9.08 6.93 -29.80
CA GLY A 139 -10.01 6.45 -30.84
C GLY A 139 -10.25 4.94 -30.84
N HIS A 140 -9.55 4.16 -30.01
CA HIS A 140 -9.58 2.70 -30.04
C HIS A 140 -10.14 2.08 -28.77
N ASP A 141 -11.06 1.11 -28.93
CA ASP A 141 -11.54 0.24 -27.85
C ASP A 141 -10.41 -0.71 -27.40
N THR A 142 -9.99 -0.60 -26.15
CA THR A 142 -8.94 -1.46 -25.58
C THR A 142 -9.51 -2.64 -24.80
N THR A 143 -10.84 -2.71 -24.56
CA THR A 143 -11.47 -3.77 -23.73
C THR A 143 -11.22 -5.18 -24.29
N GLY A 144 -11.05 -5.27 -25.61
CA GLY A 144 -10.68 -6.50 -26.30
C GLY A 144 -9.24 -6.93 -26.05
N LEU A 145 -8.31 -6.05 -25.69
CA LEU A 145 -6.91 -6.40 -25.51
C LEU A 145 -6.68 -7.22 -24.22
N PRO A 146 -5.65 -8.08 -24.16
CA PRO A 146 -5.17 -8.67 -22.90
C PRO A 146 -4.85 -7.60 -21.85
N TYR A 147 -5.04 -7.92 -20.57
CA TYR A 147 -4.78 -6.98 -19.47
C TYR A 147 -3.34 -6.45 -19.48
N ARG A 148 -2.35 -7.28 -19.85
CA ARG A 148 -0.96 -6.85 -20.01
C ARG A 148 -0.82 -5.66 -20.95
N GLU A 149 -1.46 -5.71 -22.11
CA GLU A 149 -1.37 -4.65 -23.12
C GLU A 149 -2.09 -3.38 -22.68
N ARG A 150 -3.32 -3.51 -22.12
CA ARG A 150 -4.04 -2.37 -21.55
C ARG A 150 -3.24 -1.70 -20.44
N ARG A 151 -2.53 -2.50 -19.65
CA ARG A 151 -1.71 -2.03 -18.55
C ARG A 151 -0.46 -1.30 -19.03
N THR A 152 0.24 -1.81 -20.04
CA THR A 152 1.37 -1.11 -20.66
C THR A 152 0.96 0.24 -21.22
N LEU A 153 -0.21 0.31 -21.89
CA LEU A 153 -0.76 1.58 -22.38
C LEU A 153 -1.10 2.54 -21.23
N LEU A 154 -1.71 2.04 -20.15
CA LEU A 154 -2.03 2.82 -18.96
C LEU A 154 -0.77 3.40 -18.30
N GLU A 155 0.27 2.59 -18.09
CA GLU A 155 1.54 3.04 -17.51
C GLU A 155 2.23 4.08 -18.40
N GLY A 156 2.12 3.95 -19.73
CA GLY A 156 2.61 4.93 -20.70
C GLY A 156 1.99 6.32 -20.57
N LEU A 157 0.84 6.48 -19.90
CA LEU A 157 0.23 7.80 -19.65
C LEU A 157 1.03 8.63 -18.63
N GLY A 158 1.84 8.00 -17.77
CA GLY A 158 2.63 8.68 -16.73
C GLY A 158 1.77 9.33 -15.65
N LEU A 159 0.74 8.62 -15.18
CA LEU A 159 -0.09 9.01 -14.04
C LEU A 159 0.56 8.49 -12.75
N ASP A 160 1.60 9.19 -12.27
CA ASP A 160 2.49 8.69 -11.21
C ASP A 160 2.34 9.45 -9.86
N GLY A 161 1.39 10.38 -9.77
CA GLY A 161 1.29 11.26 -8.62
C GLY A 161 -0.13 11.68 -8.29
N ALA A 162 -0.32 12.08 -7.03
CA ALA A 162 -1.57 12.68 -6.59
C ALA A 162 -1.96 13.91 -7.46
N PRO A 163 -3.26 14.14 -7.70
CA PRO A 163 -4.38 13.39 -7.15
C PRO A 163 -4.85 12.23 -8.05
N VAL A 164 -4.19 11.94 -9.17
CA VAL A 164 -4.58 10.87 -10.11
C VAL A 164 -3.37 10.00 -10.45
N TRP A 165 -3.38 8.75 -10.00
CA TRP A 165 -2.23 7.87 -10.14
C TRP A 165 -2.59 6.42 -10.44
N THR A 166 -1.66 5.69 -11.03
CA THR A 166 -1.83 4.30 -11.46
C THR A 166 -1.45 3.33 -10.34
N THR A 167 -2.32 2.35 -10.03
CA THR A 167 -2.08 1.35 -8.98
C THR A 167 -0.81 0.54 -9.27
N ALA A 168 -0.03 0.14 -8.25
CA ALA A 168 1.11 -0.75 -8.45
C ALA A 168 0.68 -2.21 -8.67
N LEU A 169 1.38 -2.93 -9.56
CA LEU A 169 1.19 -4.36 -9.79
C LEU A 169 2.37 -5.16 -9.26
N PHE A 170 2.07 -6.13 -8.41
CA PHE A 170 3.04 -7.05 -7.85
C PHE A 170 2.89 -8.45 -8.45
N PRO A 171 3.98 -9.24 -8.55
CA PRO A 171 3.90 -10.64 -8.94
C PRO A 171 3.05 -11.46 -7.95
N ALA A 172 2.10 -12.25 -8.45
CA ALA A 172 1.31 -13.14 -7.60
C ALA A 172 2.15 -14.28 -6.98
N THR A 173 3.33 -14.56 -7.53
CA THR A 173 4.33 -15.49 -6.97
C THR A 173 4.83 -15.05 -5.59
N GLU A 174 4.76 -13.76 -5.28
CA GLU A 174 5.20 -13.19 -4.00
C GLU A 174 4.03 -12.90 -3.04
N LEU A 175 2.80 -13.29 -3.43
CA LEU A 175 1.59 -12.94 -2.72
C LEU A 175 1.63 -13.31 -1.23
N GLY A 176 2.20 -14.47 -0.86
CA GLY A 176 2.33 -14.86 0.54
C GLY A 176 3.17 -13.89 1.39
N SER A 177 4.27 -13.38 0.84
CA SER A 177 5.11 -12.36 1.52
C SER A 177 4.42 -11.01 1.55
N ILE A 178 3.79 -10.62 0.44
CA ILE A 178 3.03 -9.36 0.33
C ILE A 178 1.86 -9.35 1.33
N MET A 179 1.13 -10.46 1.49
CA MET A 179 0.01 -10.56 2.43
C MET A 179 0.44 -10.38 3.89
N ARG A 180 1.63 -10.88 4.28
CA ARG A 180 2.16 -10.68 5.64
C ARG A 180 2.41 -9.21 5.95
N ILE A 181 3.03 -8.48 5.01
CA ILE A 181 3.27 -7.03 5.14
C ILE A 181 1.93 -6.28 5.13
N ALA A 182 1.05 -6.64 4.20
CA ALA A 182 -0.25 -6.00 4.02
C ALA A 182 -1.13 -6.12 5.26
N ALA A 183 -1.06 -7.24 5.98
CA ALA A 183 -1.76 -7.43 7.24
C ALA A 183 -1.30 -6.44 8.32
N ALA A 184 0.00 -6.17 8.41
CA ALA A 184 0.57 -5.20 9.34
C ALA A 184 0.18 -3.75 8.99
N GLU A 185 0.01 -3.45 7.71
CA GLU A 185 -0.39 -2.13 7.20
C GLU A 185 -1.92 -1.91 7.15
N GLY A 186 -2.72 -2.87 7.64
CA GLY A 186 -4.17 -2.78 7.69
C GLY A 186 -4.88 -2.90 6.34
N ILE A 187 -4.19 -3.40 5.30
CA ILE A 187 -4.78 -3.68 3.99
C ILE A 187 -5.73 -4.88 4.12
N ASP A 188 -6.96 -4.74 3.61
CA ASP A 188 -8.01 -5.74 3.78
C ASP A 188 -8.05 -6.78 2.64
N ALA A 189 -7.67 -6.38 1.42
CA ALA A 189 -7.66 -7.24 0.25
C ALA A 189 -6.73 -6.76 -0.88
N PHE A 190 -6.45 -7.68 -1.78
CA PHE A 190 -5.86 -7.49 -3.10
C PHE A 190 -6.86 -7.82 -4.20
N HIS A 191 -6.65 -7.25 -5.39
CA HIS A 191 -7.22 -7.75 -6.63
C HIS A 191 -6.16 -8.54 -7.39
N ALA A 192 -6.43 -9.82 -7.64
CA ALA A 192 -5.62 -10.64 -8.54
C ALA A 192 -6.16 -10.52 -9.97
N ARG A 193 -5.27 -10.26 -10.93
CA ARG A 193 -5.56 -10.06 -12.35
C ARG A 193 -4.73 -11.03 -13.18
N HIS A 194 -5.37 -11.77 -14.08
CA HIS A 194 -4.64 -12.57 -15.06
C HIS A 194 -4.22 -11.68 -16.24
N LEU A 195 -2.92 -11.66 -16.57
CA LEU A 195 -2.33 -10.80 -17.60
C LEU A 195 -2.91 -11.03 -19.00
N GLY A 196 -3.28 -12.28 -19.32
CA GLY A 196 -3.93 -12.63 -20.59
C GLY A 196 -5.43 -12.29 -20.68
N ALA A 197 -6.06 -11.75 -19.63
CA ALA A 197 -7.51 -11.61 -19.59
C ALA A 197 -8.02 -10.33 -20.25
N ARG A 198 -9.11 -10.46 -21.02
CA ARG A 198 -9.84 -9.34 -21.63
C ARG A 198 -10.77 -8.68 -20.61
N TYR A 199 -11.06 -7.39 -20.81
CA TYR A 199 -12.05 -6.70 -20.02
C TYR A 199 -13.46 -7.17 -20.43
N ARG A 200 -14.36 -7.37 -19.46
CA ARG A 200 -15.74 -7.83 -19.72
C ARG A 200 -16.71 -6.77 -19.21
N PRO A 201 -17.12 -5.79 -20.04
CA PRO A 201 -18.01 -4.74 -19.61
C PRO A 201 -19.30 -5.29 -18.98
N GLY A 202 -19.63 -4.83 -17.76
CA GLY A 202 -20.80 -5.24 -16.98
C GLY A 202 -20.78 -6.69 -16.47
N GLY A 203 -19.78 -7.47 -16.84
CA GLY A 203 -19.67 -8.89 -16.50
C GLY A 203 -18.81 -9.13 -15.27
N ARG A 204 -19.09 -10.22 -14.55
CA ARG A 204 -18.18 -10.75 -13.53
C ARG A 204 -17.15 -11.70 -14.18
N SER A 205 -15.90 -11.66 -13.71
CA SER A 205 -14.83 -12.47 -14.31
C SER A 205 -14.07 -13.30 -13.30
N LYS A 206 -13.82 -14.56 -13.65
CA LYS A 206 -12.92 -15.45 -12.90
C LYS A 206 -11.42 -15.11 -13.06
N PHE A 207 -11.10 -14.17 -13.94
CA PHE A 207 -9.74 -13.69 -14.19
C PHE A 207 -9.43 -12.34 -13.55
N TRP A 208 -10.39 -11.83 -12.77
CA TRP A 208 -10.22 -10.72 -11.86
C TRP A 208 -10.85 -11.12 -10.54
N LEU A 209 -10.02 -11.36 -9.53
CA LEU A 209 -10.45 -11.93 -8.26
C LEU A 209 -10.15 -10.96 -7.13
N ARG A 210 -11.08 -10.81 -6.17
CA ARG A 210 -10.80 -10.16 -4.88
C ARG A 210 -10.28 -11.21 -3.91
N VAL A 211 -9.04 -11.01 -3.46
CA VAL A 211 -8.26 -11.85 -2.54
C VAL A 211 -8.09 -11.11 -1.20
N PRO A 212 -8.87 -11.39 -0.16
CA PRO A 212 -8.68 -10.79 1.17
C PRO A 212 -7.35 -11.19 1.82
N VAL A 213 -6.74 -10.29 2.58
CA VAL A 213 -5.41 -10.46 3.20
C VAL A 213 -5.42 -11.38 4.41
N GLN A 214 -6.42 -11.26 5.29
CA GLN A 214 -6.61 -12.15 6.42
C GLN A 214 -8.04 -12.65 6.40
N ARG A 215 -8.20 -13.94 6.09
CA ARG A 215 -9.50 -14.60 6.01
C ARG A 215 -9.79 -15.35 7.29
N THR A 216 -8.82 -16.08 7.83
CA THR A 216 -8.96 -16.91 9.02
C THR A 216 -8.55 -16.16 10.28
N ARG A 217 -9.39 -16.19 11.32
CA ARG A 217 -9.08 -15.66 12.66
C ARG A 217 -9.36 -16.70 13.73
N GLN A 218 -8.65 -16.56 14.85
CA GLN A 218 -8.84 -17.35 16.05
C GLN A 218 -10.08 -16.88 16.79
N VAL A 219 -10.90 -17.83 17.22
CA VAL A 219 -12.09 -17.63 18.05
C VAL A 219 -12.18 -18.71 19.10
N VAL A 220 -12.76 -18.40 20.24
CA VAL A 220 -13.04 -19.39 21.28
C VAL A 220 -14.50 -19.83 21.18
N ILE A 221 -14.77 -21.12 21.31
CA ILE A 221 -16.13 -21.63 21.42
C ILE A 221 -16.63 -21.37 22.85
N GLY A 222 -17.68 -20.56 22.99
CA GLY A 222 -18.31 -20.29 24.29
C GLY A 222 -19.65 -21.00 24.49
N GLY A 223 -20.18 -21.63 23.45
CA GLY A 223 -21.42 -22.40 23.52
C GLY A 223 -21.87 -22.89 22.16
N TRP A 224 -23.02 -23.55 22.12
CA TRP A 224 -23.64 -24.00 20.89
C TRP A 224 -25.16 -24.05 20.99
N THR A 225 -25.86 -24.00 19.86
CA THR A 225 -27.31 -24.20 19.78
C THR A 225 -27.62 -25.50 19.04
N PRO A 226 -28.63 -26.27 19.46
CA PRO A 226 -29.00 -27.50 18.79
C PRO A 226 -29.62 -27.24 17.41
N THR A 227 -29.61 -28.25 16.54
CA THR A 227 -30.36 -28.19 15.28
C THR A 227 -31.87 -28.20 15.47
N ASP A 228 -32.35 -28.91 16.49
CA ASP A 228 -33.74 -28.92 16.90
C ASP A 228 -33.84 -28.22 18.28
N PRO A 229 -34.55 -27.08 18.38
CA PRO A 229 -34.76 -26.38 19.64
C PRO A 229 -35.38 -27.24 20.75
N HIS A 230 -36.08 -28.32 20.40
CA HIS A 230 -36.75 -29.22 21.33
C HIS A 230 -35.90 -30.46 21.68
N ARG A 231 -34.80 -30.70 20.97
CA ARG A 231 -33.89 -31.84 21.19
C ARG A 231 -32.43 -31.41 21.06
N ALA A 232 -31.71 -31.46 22.18
CA ALA A 232 -30.28 -31.16 22.23
C ALA A 232 -29.40 -32.36 21.78
N ASP A 233 -29.87 -33.14 20.82
CA ASP A 233 -29.23 -34.37 20.32
C ASP A 233 -28.13 -34.10 19.29
N ALA A 234 -28.22 -32.99 18.55
CA ALA A 234 -27.21 -32.61 17.58
C ALA A 234 -26.85 -31.12 17.63
N ILE A 235 -25.55 -30.84 17.55
CA ILE A 235 -24.99 -29.49 17.47
C ILE A 235 -25.40 -28.85 16.13
N GLY A 236 -26.01 -27.67 16.17
CA GLY A 236 -26.38 -26.91 14.98
C GLY A 236 -25.39 -25.80 14.65
N THR A 237 -25.22 -24.89 15.61
CA THR A 237 -24.42 -23.66 15.44
C THR A 237 -23.52 -23.45 16.66
N LEU A 238 -22.27 -23.05 16.44
CA LEU A 238 -21.35 -22.64 17.50
C LEU A 238 -21.52 -21.15 17.81
N LEU A 239 -21.43 -20.79 19.10
CA LEU A 239 -21.40 -19.43 19.61
C LEU A 239 -19.95 -19.06 19.91
N LEU A 240 -19.48 -17.98 19.31
CA LEU A 240 -18.05 -17.65 19.22
C LEU A 240 -17.73 -16.37 19.98
N GLY A 241 -16.58 -16.38 20.65
CA GLY A 241 -16.03 -15.25 21.36
C GLY A 241 -14.54 -15.02 21.07
N VAL A 242 -14.03 -13.89 21.57
CA VAL A 242 -12.58 -13.67 21.73
C VAL A 242 -12.26 -13.41 23.19
N PRO A 243 -11.04 -13.73 23.66
CA PRO A 243 -10.65 -13.50 25.05
C PRO A 243 -10.87 -12.05 25.49
N ASP A 244 -11.47 -11.89 26.67
CA ASP A 244 -11.78 -10.62 27.32
C ASP A 244 -11.59 -10.82 28.84
N GLY A 245 -10.32 -10.88 29.26
CA GLY A 245 -9.96 -11.32 30.61
C GLY A 245 -10.25 -12.81 30.79
N ASP A 246 -11.00 -13.15 31.84
CA ASP A 246 -11.47 -14.51 32.15
C ASP A 246 -12.78 -14.89 31.42
N ARG A 247 -13.33 -13.96 30.62
CA ARG A 247 -14.57 -14.11 29.87
C ARG A 247 -14.34 -13.97 28.37
N LEU A 248 -15.42 -14.10 27.61
CA LEU A 248 -15.44 -13.96 26.16
C LEU A 248 -16.24 -12.74 25.72
N ARG A 249 -15.67 -11.95 24.80
CA ARG A 249 -16.45 -10.96 24.05
C ARG A 249 -17.11 -11.65 22.87
N TYR A 250 -18.44 -11.64 22.81
CA TYR A 250 -19.20 -12.30 21.74
C TYR A 250 -18.94 -11.66 20.37
N VAL A 251 -18.53 -12.49 19.39
CA VAL A 251 -18.20 -12.05 18.02
C VAL A 251 -19.06 -12.70 16.94
N GLY A 252 -20.01 -13.56 17.30
CA GLY A 252 -21.01 -14.10 16.37
C GLY A 252 -21.22 -15.60 16.53
N ARG A 253 -21.88 -16.18 15.53
CA ARG A 253 -22.21 -17.61 15.50
C ARG A 253 -21.95 -18.21 14.12
N VAL A 254 -21.60 -19.48 14.06
CA VAL A 254 -21.27 -20.18 12.81
C VAL A 254 -21.90 -21.57 12.75
N GLY A 255 -22.49 -21.92 11.61
CA GLY A 255 -23.00 -23.27 11.37
C GLY A 255 -21.86 -24.23 11.06
N ILE A 256 -21.98 -25.48 11.51
CA ILE A 256 -20.99 -26.52 11.25
C ILE A 256 -21.60 -27.74 10.55
N GLY A 257 -20.80 -28.39 9.71
CA GLY A 257 -21.19 -29.57 8.93
C GLY A 257 -21.29 -30.86 9.77
N VAL A 258 -21.87 -31.92 9.19
CA VAL A 258 -22.16 -33.18 9.90
C VAL A 258 -20.91 -33.85 10.47
N GLU A 259 -19.81 -33.85 9.72
CA GLU A 259 -18.55 -34.45 10.17
C GLU A 259 -17.98 -33.70 11.38
N GLU A 260 -17.97 -32.38 11.32
CA GLU A 260 -17.46 -31.54 12.40
C GLU A 260 -18.28 -31.68 13.68
N ARG A 261 -19.60 -31.79 13.57
CA ARG A 261 -20.47 -32.06 14.73
C ARG A 261 -20.05 -33.33 15.46
N ARG A 262 -19.74 -34.40 14.72
CA ARG A 262 -19.31 -35.67 15.33
C ARG A 262 -17.96 -35.54 16.03
N ARG A 263 -17.04 -34.75 15.45
CA ARG A 263 -15.72 -34.50 16.04
C ARG A 263 -15.83 -33.72 17.35
N LEU A 264 -16.70 -32.71 17.40
CA LEU A 264 -16.82 -31.80 18.54
C LEU A 264 -17.81 -32.26 19.64
N ASP A 265 -18.64 -33.28 19.39
CA ASP A 265 -19.76 -33.62 20.29
C ASP A 265 -19.30 -34.03 21.69
N ALA A 266 -18.29 -34.90 21.79
CA ALA A 266 -17.79 -35.37 23.09
C ALA A 266 -17.16 -34.23 23.89
N ASP A 267 -16.30 -33.44 23.26
CA ASP A 267 -15.59 -32.34 23.91
C ASP A 267 -16.56 -31.26 24.39
N LEU A 268 -17.48 -30.81 23.53
CA LEU A 268 -18.45 -29.75 23.87
C LEU A 268 -19.49 -30.19 24.90
N ARG A 269 -19.85 -31.48 24.95
CA ARG A 269 -20.73 -32.00 26.01
C ARG A 269 -19.97 -32.21 27.32
N GLY A 270 -18.72 -32.63 27.25
CA GLY A 270 -17.83 -32.78 28.40
C GLY A 270 -17.47 -31.46 29.08
N SER A 271 -17.47 -30.36 28.32
CA SER A 271 -17.17 -29.01 28.82
C SER A 271 -18.41 -28.17 29.15
N ALA A 272 -19.59 -28.78 29.28
CA ALA A 272 -20.83 -28.06 29.57
C ALA A 272 -20.77 -27.29 30.90
N ARG A 273 -21.39 -26.11 30.93
CA ARG A 273 -21.50 -25.25 32.12
C ARG A 273 -22.88 -24.59 32.21
N ASP A 274 -23.23 -24.14 33.42
CA ASP A 274 -24.55 -23.53 33.68
C ASP A 274 -24.62 -22.06 33.23
N ASP A 275 -23.53 -21.32 33.41
CA ASP A 275 -23.48 -19.89 33.14
C ASP A 275 -22.81 -19.55 31.80
N SER A 276 -23.29 -18.49 31.15
CA SER A 276 -22.67 -17.93 29.94
C SER A 276 -21.22 -17.49 30.20
N PRO A 277 -20.24 -17.93 29.37
CA PRO A 277 -18.85 -17.45 29.47
C PRO A 277 -18.66 -16.06 28.87
N PHE A 278 -19.69 -15.45 28.29
CA PHE A 278 -19.57 -14.16 27.63
C PHE A 278 -19.68 -12.97 28.59
N THR A 279 -18.95 -11.89 28.32
CA THR A 279 -18.94 -10.65 29.14
C THR A 279 -20.27 -9.89 29.04
N ALA A 280 -20.85 -9.83 27.84
CA ALA A 280 -22.12 -9.14 27.56
C ALA A 280 -23.25 -10.15 27.31
N GLU A 281 -24.48 -9.74 27.57
CA GLU A 281 -25.67 -10.51 27.18
C GLU A 281 -25.72 -10.71 25.66
N LEU A 282 -25.97 -11.96 25.24
CA LEU A 282 -26.11 -12.29 23.83
C LEU A 282 -27.47 -11.84 23.31
N PRO A 283 -27.59 -11.56 22.00
CA PRO A 283 -28.89 -11.39 21.34
C PRO A 283 -29.83 -12.55 21.69
N ALA A 284 -31.11 -12.24 21.96
CA ALA A 284 -32.08 -13.23 22.43
C ALA A 284 -32.22 -14.45 21.49
N ASP A 285 -32.03 -14.28 20.18
CA ASP A 285 -32.06 -15.35 19.19
C ASP A 285 -30.79 -16.24 19.18
N ALA A 286 -29.70 -15.77 19.76
CA ALA A 286 -28.46 -16.53 19.92
C ALA A 286 -28.38 -17.22 21.30
N ALA A 287 -28.89 -16.58 22.35
CA ALA A 287 -28.95 -17.15 23.69
C ALA A 287 -30.06 -18.22 23.85
N ARG A 288 -31.12 -18.13 23.05
CA ARG A 288 -32.26 -19.05 23.12
C ARG A 288 -31.82 -20.48 22.75
N HIS A 289 -32.01 -21.41 23.68
CA HIS A 289 -31.57 -22.81 23.58
C HIS A 289 -30.05 -23.01 23.50
N ALA A 290 -29.25 -22.00 23.89
CA ALA A 290 -27.81 -22.15 23.98
C ALA A 290 -27.45 -23.15 25.09
N VAL A 291 -26.48 -24.01 24.79
CA VAL A 291 -25.75 -24.83 25.76
C VAL A 291 -24.38 -24.18 25.91
N TRP A 292 -24.05 -23.73 27.11
CA TRP A 292 -22.79 -23.06 27.40
C TRP A 292 -21.67 -24.07 27.65
N VAL A 293 -20.45 -23.72 27.24
CA VAL A 293 -19.27 -24.57 27.44
C VAL A 293 -18.11 -23.80 28.06
N LEU A 294 -17.13 -24.51 28.60
CA LEU A 294 -15.85 -23.92 29.00
C LEU A 294 -15.16 -23.29 27.78
N PRO A 295 -14.53 -22.10 27.94
CA PRO A 295 -13.88 -21.39 26.84
C PRO A 295 -12.46 -21.91 26.57
N ASP A 296 -12.31 -23.21 26.32
CA ASP A 296 -11.02 -23.90 26.16
C ASP A 296 -10.73 -24.32 24.71
N LEU A 297 -11.76 -24.51 23.89
CA LEU A 297 -11.60 -24.88 22.49
C LEU A 297 -11.44 -23.64 21.59
N VAL A 298 -10.25 -23.54 20.98
CA VAL A 298 -9.95 -22.51 19.98
C VAL A 298 -10.20 -23.05 18.58
N GLY A 299 -10.96 -22.27 17.81
CA GLY A 299 -11.34 -22.54 16.44
C GLY A 299 -10.79 -21.50 15.48
N LEU A 300 -10.76 -21.90 14.22
CA LEU A 300 -10.43 -21.04 13.10
C LEU A 300 -11.69 -20.72 12.31
N VAL A 301 -11.94 -19.42 12.09
CA VAL A 301 -13.09 -18.96 11.30
C VAL A 301 -12.67 -18.01 10.21
N GLU A 302 -13.22 -18.24 9.03
CA GLU A 302 -13.17 -17.31 7.93
C GLU A 302 -14.39 -16.38 7.91
N PHE A 303 -14.22 -15.07 7.68
CA PHE A 303 -15.37 -14.17 7.56
C PHE A 303 -15.09 -12.97 6.65
N THR A 304 -16.16 -12.27 6.25
CA THR A 304 -16.11 -11.23 5.19
C THR A 304 -16.16 -9.78 5.71
N GLY A 305 -16.08 -9.57 7.03
CA GLY A 305 -16.14 -8.26 7.69
C GLY A 305 -17.03 -8.20 8.95
N TRP A 306 -17.36 -7.01 9.45
CA TRP A 306 -18.09 -6.81 10.72
C TRP A 306 -19.49 -6.18 10.57
N VAL A 307 -20.50 -6.75 11.23
CA VAL A 307 -21.87 -6.26 11.37
C VAL A 307 -22.05 -5.59 12.73
N GLY A 308 -22.60 -4.38 12.74
CA GLY A 308 -22.85 -3.63 13.99
C GLY A 308 -21.60 -3.25 14.77
N GLY A 309 -20.40 -3.41 14.20
CA GLY A 309 -19.13 -3.11 14.86
C GLY A 309 -18.61 -4.19 15.81
N THR A 310 -19.35 -5.30 16.00
CA THR A 310 -19.00 -6.32 17.00
C THR A 310 -19.14 -7.77 16.51
N ARG A 311 -19.88 -8.03 15.43
CA ARG A 311 -20.17 -9.41 14.96
C ARG A 311 -19.61 -9.71 13.59
N MET A 312 -19.10 -10.92 13.36
CA MET A 312 -18.61 -11.36 12.06
C MET A 312 -19.73 -11.47 11.01
N ARG A 313 -19.45 -11.07 9.77
CA ARG A 313 -20.34 -11.17 8.61
C ARG A 313 -20.01 -12.42 7.79
N LEU A 314 -21.01 -13.28 7.60
CA LEU A 314 -20.90 -14.54 6.84
C LEU A 314 -19.71 -15.40 7.30
N PRO A 315 -19.65 -15.77 8.60
CA PRO A 315 -18.57 -16.62 9.09
C PRO A 315 -18.66 -18.05 8.53
N LEU A 316 -17.51 -18.67 8.32
CA LEU A 316 -17.31 -20.04 7.86
C LEU A 316 -16.30 -20.74 8.77
N TRP A 317 -16.69 -21.88 9.34
CA TRP A 317 -15.82 -22.67 10.22
C TRP A 317 -14.72 -23.38 9.41
N ARG A 318 -13.48 -23.34 9.90
CA ARG A 318 -12.30 -23.96 9.26
C ARG A 318 -11.74 -25.15 10.04
N GLY A 319 -12.19 -25.37 11.28
CA GLY A 319 -11.69 -26.43 12.16
C GLY A 319 -11.23 -25.88 13.50
N LEU A 320 -10.87 -26.78 14.41
CA LEU A 320 -10.11 -26.43 15.61
C LEU A 320 -8.69 -25.96 15.22
N ALA A 321 -8.17 -25.00 15.98
CA ALA A 321 -6.76 -24.59 15.88
C ALA A 321 -5.88 -25.62 16.62
N ASP A 322 -4.64 -25.77 16.17
CA ASP A 322 -3.62 -26.41 16.99
C ASP A 322 -3.22 -25.44 18.12
N LEU A 323 -3.05 -25.96 19.33
CA LEU A 323 -2.67 -25.15 20.49
C LEU A 323 -1.25 -24.61 20.33
N ASP A 324 -0.38 -25.33 19.63
CA ASP A 324 0.99 -24.91 19.37
C ASP A 324 1.08 -23.79 18.32
N ASP A 325 0.02 -23.58 17.54
CA ASP A 325 -0.07 -22.58 16.46
C ASP A 325 -0.87 -21.31 16.86
N LEU A 326 -1.25 -21.18 18.13
CA LEU A 326 -1.98 -20.01 18.62
C LEU A 326 -1.13 -18.75 18.60
N ASP A 327 -1.77 -17.62 18.31
CA ASP A 327 -1.11 -16.34 18.08
C ASP A 327 -2.04 -15.23 18.56
N ASP A 328 -1.62 -14.54 19.62
CA ASP A 328 -2.40 -13.47 20.25
C ASP A 328 -2.74 -12.31 19.32
N SER A 329 -2.04 -12.17 18.18
CA SER A 329 -2.37 -11.17 17.16
C SER A 329 -3.49 -11.60 16.20
N GLN A 330 -3.91 -12.86 16.24
CA GLN A 330 -4.84 -13.45 15.27
C GLN A 330 -6.27 -13.63 15.79
N TRP A 331 -6.55 -13.21 17.01
CA TRP A 331 -7.92 -13.17 17.54
C TRP A 331 -8.85 -12.34 16.63
N ALA A 332 -10.09 -12.79 16.47
CA ALA A 332 -11.14 -12.05 15.75
C ALA A 332 -11.61 -10.82 16.56
N ILE A 333 -10.74 -9.85 16.80
CA ILE A 333 -11.06 -8.66 17.61
C ILE A 333 -11.83 -7.66 16.73
N PRO A 334 -13.06 -7.24 17.13
CA PRO A 334 -13.78 -6.19 16.41
C PRO A 334 -13.00 -4.87 16.47
N PRO A 335 -13.00 -4.05 15.41
CA PRO A 335 -12.32 -2.78 15.42
C PRO A 335 -12.95 -1.84 16.46
N THR A 336 -12.13 -1.17 17.27
CA THR A 336 -12.60 -0.17 18.23
C THR A 336 -13.34 0.95 17.48
N PRO A 337 -14.62 1.23 17.80
CA PRO A 337 -15.31 2.36 17.21
C PRO A 337 -14.62 3.66 17.66
N ALA A 338 -14.14 4.45 16.70
CA ALA A 338 -13.71 5.82 16.97
C ALA A 338 -14.84 6.59 17.68
N PRO A 339 -14.53 7.44 18.67
CA PRO A 339 -15.53 8.16 19.44
C PRO A 339 -16.50 8.94 18.55
N ALA A 340 -17.77 9.04 18.98
CA ALA A 340 -18.79 9.80 18.29
C ALA A 340 -18.41 11.31 18.26
N PRO A 341 -18.62 12.02 17.14
CA PRO A 341 -18.13 13.39 16.95
C PRO A 341 -18.90 14.49 17.71
N ASP A 342 -19.67 14.16 18.75
CA ASP A 342 -20.43 15.17 19.54
C ASP A 342 -19.72 15.62 20.82
N ALA A 343 -18.45 15.25 21.02
CA ALA A 343 -17.64 15.73 22.15
C ALA A 343 -16.50 16.70 21.77
N LEU A 344 -16.50 17.24 20.54
CA LEU A 344 -15.64 18.37 20.18
C LEU A 344 -16.44 19.67 20.29
N ALA A 345 -16.78 20.02 21.54
CA ALA A 345 -17.04 21.40 21.87
C ALA A 345 -15.74 22.19 21.64
N VAL A 346 -15.88 23.30 20.93
CA VAL A 346 -14.84 24.27 20.59
C VAL A 346 -14.00 24.62 21.82
N ALA A 347 -12.78 24.11 21.90
CA ALA A 347 -11.75 24.63 22.79
C ALA A 347 -10.78 25.45 21.92
N ALA A 348 -10.80 26.77 22.11
CA ALA A 348 -9.83 27.70 21.58
C ALA A 348 -8.40 27.33 22.06
N PRO A 349 -7.35 27.67 21.30
CA PRO A 349 -5.99 27.27 21.62
C PRO A 349 -5.50 28.01 22.88
N ALA A 350 -5.21 27.27 23.93
CA ALA A 350 -4.41 27.74 25.06
C ALA A 350 -2.92 27.46 24.75
N ALA A 351 -2.07 28.43 25.07
CA ALA A 351 -0.63 28.42 24.84
C ALA A 351 0.06 27.16 25.38
N ALA A 352 0.96 26.60 24.58
CA ALA A 352 1.78 25.46 24.95
C ALA A 352 2.97 25.88 25.82
N ASP A 353 3.16 25.22 26.96
CA ASP A 353 4.44 25.10 27.65
C ASP A 353 5.20 23.85 27.14
N PRO A 354 6.55 23.86 27.19
CA PRO A 354 7.38 22.87 26.50
C PRO A 354 7.42 21.50 27.21
N ALA A 355 7.45 20.43 26.41
CA ALA A 355 7.54 19.04 26.86
C ALA A 355 8.96 18.68 27.40
N PRO A 356 9.07 17.75 28.35
CA PRO A 356 10.34 17.31 28.91
C PRO A 356 11.08 16.31 28.00
N ALA A 357 12.40 16.27 28.16
CA ALA A 357 13.34 15.48 27.37
C ALA A 357 13.11 13.96 27.44
N ALA A 358 13.10 13.31 26.28
CA ALA A 358 13.04 11.86 26.12
C ALA A 358 14.37 11.19 26.48
N THR A 359 14.29 10.09 27.22
CA THR A 359 15.40 9.20 27.59
C THR A 359 15.70 8.24 26.44
N GLU A 360 16.99 8.04 26.16
CA GLU A 360 17.55 7.25 25.05
C GLU A 360 17.36 5.73 25.28
N PRO A 361 16.97 4.93 24.26
CA PRO A 361 16.90 3.46 24.37
C PRO A 361 18.31 2.81 24.22
N PRO A 362 18.52 1.61 24.77
CA PRO A 362 19.84 0.98 24.84
C PRO A 362 20.31 0.43 23.46
N PRO A 363 21.63 0.31 23.25
CA PRO A 363 22.20 -0.11 21.96
C PRO A 363 22.08 -1.64 21.74
N PRO A 364 22.01 -2.10 20.48
CA PRO A 364 21.99 -3.52 20.14
C PRO A 364 23.38 -4.19 20.34
N PRO A 365 23.44 -5.53 20.48
CA PRO A 365 24.68 -6.24 20.75
C PRO A 365 25.60 -6.29 19.53
N ALA A 366 26.91 -6.29 19.79
CA ALA A 366 27.97 -6.30 18.79
C ALA A 366 28.01 -7.62 17.99
N VAL A 367 27.96 -7.51 16.66
CA VAL A 367 28.26 -8.61 15.72
C VAL A 367 29.73 -8.53 15.35
N ALA A 368 30.42 -9.68 15.43
CA ALA A 368 31.83 -9.86 15.13
C ALA A 368 32.16 -9.58 13.64
N PRO A 369 33.42 -9.19 13.30
CA PRO A 369 33.77 -8.79 11.94
C PRO A 369 33.84 -9.98 10.99
N ALA A 370 33.16 -9.87 9.84
CA ALA A 370 33.34 -10.80 8.72
C ALA A 370 34.56 -10.36 7.88
N GLU A 371 35.40 -11.31 7.50
CA GLU A 371 36.58 -11.13 6.64
C GLU A 371 36.20 -10.76 5.18
N PRO A 372 37.13 -10.20 4.39
CA PRO A 372 36.80 -9.45 3.17
C PRO A 372 36.66 -10.37 1.96
N GLU A 373 35.45 -10.50 1.42
CA GLU A 373 35.22 -11.12 0.11
C GLU A 373 35.30 -10.07 -1.02
N GLY A 374 35.96 -10.46 -2.11
CA GLY A 374 36.40 -9.59 -3.19
C GLY A 374 35.29 -8.82 -3.91
N THR A 375 35.47 -7.50 -3.95
CA THR A 375 35.38 -6.64 -5.15
C THR A 375 34.39 -7.04 -6.25
N ASP A 376 33.10 -6.89 -5.95
CA ASP A 376 32.08 -6.53 -6.95
C ASP A 376 31.66 -5.08 -6.70
N VAL A 377 32.54 -4.13 -7.08
CA VAL A 377 32.42 -2.68 -6.82
C VAL A 377 31.16 -2.06 -7.45
N ARG A 378 30.47 -2.82 -8.32
CA ARG A 378 29.27 -2.39 -9.05
C ARG A 378 27.96 -2.57 -8.28
N ARG A 379 27.99 -3.15 -7.08
CA ARG A 379 26.77 -3.34 -6.27
C ARG A 379 26.74 -2.39 -5.08
N LEU A 380 25.56 -1.81 -4.86
CA LEU A 380 25.27 -1.11 -3.61
C LEU A 380 25.38 -2.08 -2.45
N GLU A 381 26.00 -1.63 -1.35
CA GLU A 381 26.17 -2.45 -0.16
C GLU A 381 24.79 -2.81 0.42
N GLN A 382 24.61 -4.09 0.77
CA GLN A 382 23.32 -4.61 1.24
C GLN A 382 22.81 -3.86 2.49
N HIS A 383 23.72 -3.47 3.38
CA HIS A 383 23.39 -2.67 4.57
C HIS A 383 22.90 -1.25 4.21
N PHE A 384 23.51 -0.60 3.23
CA PHE A 384 23.05 0.70 2.73
C PHE A 384 21.64 0.60 2.14
N VAL A 385 21.34 -0.46 1.37
CA VAL A 385 20.01 -0.70 0.81
C VAL A 385 18.95 -0.78 1.90
N TYR A 386 19.15 -1.60 2.93
CA TYR A 386 18.18 -1.74 4.01
C TYR A 386 17.98 -0.44 4.80
N ASN A 387 19.07 0.26 5.10
CA ASN A 387 18.98 1.53 5.84
C ASN A 387 18.25 2.61 5.04
N SER A 388 18.53 2.70 3.74
CA SER A 388 17.86 3.62 2.84
C SER A 388 16.35 3.37 2.80
N LEU A 389 15.94 2.10 2.65
CA LEU A 389 14.53 1.72 2.62
C LEU A 389 13.83 1.99 3.96
N ASN A 390 14.50 1.75 5.09
CA ASN A 390 13.95 2.05 6.41
C ASN A 390 13.76 3.57 6.62
N THR A 391 14.73 4.39 6.21
CA THR A 391 14.60 5.86 6.26
C THR A 391 13.47 6.34 5.37
N ILE A 392 13.36 5.83 4.15
CA ILE A 392 12.25 6.15 3.24
C ILE A 392 10.92 5.76 3.88
N ALA A 393 10.81 4.53 4.41
CA ALA A 393 9.60 4.03 5.06
C ALA A 393 9.18 4.88 6.27
N ALA A 394 10.14 5.31 7.09
CA ALA A 394 9.87 6.17 8.24
C ALA A 394 9.29 7.53 7.83
N LEU A 395 9.69 8.06 6.67
CA LEU A 395 9.22 9.34 6.15
C LEU A 395 7.85 9.27 5.47
N ILE A 396 7.37 8.09 5.05
CA ILE A 396 6.07 7.96 4.34
C ILE A 396 4.91 8.58 5.13
N ARG A 397 4.92 8.45 6.47
CA ARG A 397 3.84 8.98 7.32
C ARG A 397 3.99 10.46 7.67
N THR A 398 5.22 10.97 7.75
CA THR A 398 5.52 12.31 8.27
C THR A 398 5.83 13.32 7.18
N ASP A 399 6.47 12.89 6.09
CA ASP A 399 6.81 13.69 4.92
C ASP A 399 6.79 12.80 3.64
N PRO A 400 5.59 12.50 3.10
CA PRO A 400 5.44 11.63 1.94
C PRO A 400 6.05 12.23 0.66
N PHE A 401 6.21 13.55 0.59
CA PHE A 401 6.87 14.19 -0.55
C PHE A 401 8.36 13.89 -0.53
N ARG A 402 9.01 14.11 0.62
CA ARG A 402 10.42 13.77 0.79
C ARG A 402 10.66 12.27 0.65
N ALA A 403 9.78 11.42 1.18
CA ALA A 403 9.87 9.96 1.00
C ALA A 403 9.84 9.56 -0.49
N ARG A 404 8.99 10.21 -1.29
CA ARG A 404 8.91 9.97 -2.74
C ARG A 404 10.17 10.42 -3.47
N GLU A 405 10.70 11.61 -3.15
CA GLU A 405 11.97 12.08 -3.71
C GLU A 405 13.11 11.11 -3.45
N LEU A 406 13.23 10.64 -2.21
CA LEU A 406 14.27 9.67 -1.82
C LEU A 406 14.08 8.31 -2.49
N LEU A 407 12.83 7.88 -2.71
CA LEU A 407 12.54 6.64 -3.43
C LEU A 407 12.97 6.73 -4.91
N PHE A 408 12.72 7.86 -5.57
CA PHE A 408 13.21 8.09 -6.93
C PHE A 408 14.74 8.18 -6.98
N GLY A 409 15.35 8.92 -6.04
CA GLY A 409 16.81 8.97 -5.90
C GLY A 409 17.43 7.58 -5.69
N PHE A 410 16.80 6.73 -4.87
CA PHE A 410 17.25 5.35 -4.67
C PHE A 410 17.13 4.50 -5.94
N ALA A 411 16.05 4.66 -6.71
CA ALA A 411 15.88 3.98 -7.99
C ALA A 411 16.89 4.47 -9.06
N ASP A 412 17.18 5.77 -9.11
CA ASP A 412 18.20 6.36 -9.98
C ASP A 412 19.59 5.84 -9.62
N LEU A 413 19.92 5.80 -8.33
CA LEU A 413 21.18 5.27 -7.81
C LEU A 413 21.35 3.78 -8.14
N SER A 414 20.30 2.98 -7.98
CA SER A 414 20.31 1.55 -8.33
C SER A 414 20.53 1.33 -9.83
N ARG A 415 19.85 2.13 -10.67
CA ARG A 415 20.05 2.09 -12.14
C ARG A 415 21.45 2.52 -12.56
N ALA A 416 22.05 3.48 -11.85
CA ALA A 416 23.44 3.89 -12.09
C ALA A 416 24.42 2.76 -11.76
N ALA A 417 24.20 2.03 -10.66
CA ALA A 417 25.02 0.89 -10.25
C ALA A 417 24.92 -0.30 -11.23
N ASP A 418 23.72 -0.58 -11.73
CA ASP A 418 23.45 -1.65 -12.72
C ASP A 418 23.82 -1.27 -14.16
N GLY A 419 24.34 -0.04 -14.37
CA GLY A 419 24.67 0.51 -15.69
C GLY A 419 25.90 -0.13 -16.37
N PRO A 420 26.22 0.30 -17.61
CA PRO A 420 27.44 -0.13 -18.30
C PRO A 420 28.71 0.22 -17.51
N PRO A 421 29.87 -0.40 -17.80
CA PRO A 421 31.15 -0.15 -17.11
C PRO A 421 31.63 1.31 -17.17
N GLU A 422 31.22 2.02 -18.21
CA GLU A 422 31.67 3.35 -18.58
C GLU A 422 30.54 4.36 -18.33
N SER A 423 30.91 5.48 -17.74
CA SER A 423 30.02 6.59 -17.39
C SER A 423 30.69 7.92 -17.76
N THR A 424 30.07 9.03 -17.38
CA THR A 424 30.67 10.36 -17.45
C THR A 424 30.67 11.01 -16.08
N VAL A 425 31.55 11.99 -15.87
CA VAL A 425 31.59 12.77 -14.62
C VAL A 425 30.20 13.31 -14.26
N ALA A 426 29.41 13.80 -15.23
CA ALA A 426 28.05 14.29 -14.96
C ALA A 426 27.13 13.21 -14.38
N ARG A 427 27.10 12.01 -14.98
CA ARG A 427 26.24 10.91 -14.52
C ARG A 427 26.67 10.38 -13.15
N GLU A 428 27.98 10.32 -12.90
CA GLU A 428 28.50 9.96 -11.58
C GLU A 428 28.12 11.01 -10.52
N LEU A 429 28.18 12.31 -10.86
CA LEU A 429 27.76 13.38 -9.95
C LEU A 429 26.25 13.35 -9.67
N ASP A 430 25.42 12.97 -10.64
CA ASP A 430 23.99 12.74 -10.42
C ASP A 430 23.74 11.57 -9.45
N ALA A 431 24.49 10.47 -9.59
CA ALA A 431 24.44 9.35 -8.65
C ALA A 431 24.93 9.76 -7.25
N VAL A 432 25.98 10.58 -7.16
CA VAL A 432 26.47 11.16 -5.90
C VAL A 432 25.40 12.03 -5.23
N ARG A 433 24.68 12.87 -5.98
CA ARG A 433 23.58 13.68 -5.45
C ARG A 433 22.46 12.81 -4.88
N ALA A 434 22.06 11.77 -5.62
CA ALA A 434 21.02 10.84 -5.18
C ALA A 434 21.43 10.10 -3.89
N TYR A 435 22.67 9.60 -3.83
CA TYR A 435 23.24 8.98 -2.63
C TYR A 435 23.24 9.93 -1.43
N LEU A 436 23.75 11.15 -1.61
CA LEU A 436 23.87 12.12 -0.51
C LEU A 436 22.51 12.60 0.00
N GLN A 437 21.49 12.69 -0.86
CA GLN A 437 20.12 12.99 -0.41
C GLN A 437 19.58 11.93 0.55
N ILE A 438 19.85 10.65 0.26
CA ILE A 438 19.44 9.51 1.11
C ILE A 438 20.21 9.54 2.43
N GLU A 439 21.52 9.73 2.39
CA GLU A 439 22.34 9.80 3.60
C GLU A 439 21.99 11.02 4.46
N GLN A 440 21.66 12.17 3.86
CA GLN A 440 21.18 13.34 4.60
C GLN A 440 19.85 13.08 5.30
N ALA A 441 18.94 12.34 4.68
CA ALA A 441 17.69 11.94 5.33
C ALA A 441 17.93 11.00 6.51
N ARG A 442 18.97 10.16 6.45
CA ARG A 442 19.35 9.22 7.51
C ARG A 442 20.05 9.92 8.68
N PHE A 443 21.01 10.78 8.38
CA PHE A 443 21.85 11.44 9.38
C PHE A 443 21.25 12.76 9.89
N GLY A 444 20.21 13.29 9.23
CA GLY A 444 19.60 14.56 9.58
C GLY A 444 20.63 15.69 9.55
N SER A 445 20.63 16.51 10.60
CA SER A 445 21.56 17.66 10.72
C SER A 445 23.04 17.28 10.87
N ARG A 446 23.37 15.99 11.08
CA ARG A 446 24.75 15.51 11.23
C ARG A 446 25.51 15.42 9.89
N LEU A 447 24.83 15.39 8.75
CA LEU A 447 25.50 15.40 7.45
C LEU A 447 25.15 16.69 6.71
N GLN A 448 26.14 17.59 6.62
CA GLN A 448 26.05 18.78 5.79
C GLN A 448 26.78 18.52 4.48
N VAL A 449 26.21 18.95 3.36
CA VAL A 449 26.78 18.70 2.03
C VAL A 449 26.86 20.01 1.25
N GLU A 450 28.01 20.26 0.66
CA GLU A 450 28.25 21.32 -0.31
C GLU A 450 28.74 20.71 -1.63
N ILE A 451 28.13 21.11 -2.75
CA ILE A 451 28.52 20.66 -4.08
C ILE A 451 28.86 21.87 -4.94
N GLU A 452 30.11 21.95 -5.40
CA GLU A 452 30.65 23.04 -6.22
C GLU A 452 31.04 22.51 -7.59
N LEU A 453 30.47 23.03 -8.68
CA LEU A 453 30.76 22.54 -10.04
C LEU A 453 31.11 23.71 -10.97
N ASP A 454 32.25 23.61 -11.65
CA ASP A 454 32.64 24.55 -12.71
C ASP A 454 31.81 24.35 -13.99
N ASP A 455 31.56 25.45 -14.71
CA ASP A 455 30.86 25.41 -15.99
C ASP A 455 31.63 24.58 -17.04
N GLY A 456 30.93 23.63 -17.65
CA GLY A 456 31.47 22.80 -18.73
C GLY A 456 32.28 21.57 -18.28
N VAL A 457 32.23 21.23 -16.99
CA VAL A 457 32.63 19.91 -16.47
C VAL A 457 31.49 18.90 -16.67
N GLY A 458 31.79 17.63 -16.96
CA GLY A 458 30.81 16.54 -16.90
C GLY A 458 30.84 15.54 -18.06
N SER A 459 31.56 15.84 -19.14
CA SER A 459 31.65 14.98 -20.33
C SER A 459 32.80 13.97 -20.29
N GLU A 460 33.71 14.14 -19.34
CA GLU A 460 34.91 13.34 -19.18
C GLU A 460 34.54 11.88 -18.84
N PRO A 461 35.16 10.89 -19.50
CA PRO A 461 34.85 9.49 -19.30
C PRO A 461 35.39 8.99 -17.95
N VAL A 462 34.56 8.22 -17.24
CA VAL A 462 34.89 7.65 -15.93
C VAL A 462 34.38 6.22 -15.82
N ALA A 463 34.94 5.43 -14.90
CA ALA A 463 34.33 4.15 -14.57
C ALA A 463 33.07 4.36 -13.73
N THR A 464 32.04 3.57 -14.00
CA THR A 464 30.80 3.59 -13.21
C THR A 464 31.09 3.33 -11.73
N MET A 465 30.47 4.12 -10.85
CA MET A 465 30.66 4.15 -9.40
C MET A 465 32.02 4.66 -8.92
N GLN A 466 32.91 5.13 -9.80
CA GLN A 466 34.25 5.56 -9.39
C GLN A 466 34.22 6.77 -8.46
N VAL A 467 33.42 7.80 -8.77
CA VAL A 467 33.31 8.99 -7.91
C VAL A 467 32.46 8.65 -6.68
N LEU A 468 31.36 7.91 -6.88
CA LEU A 468 30.47 7.52 -5.78
C LEU A 468 31.20 6.71 -4.71
N SER A 469 32.08 5.78 -5.10
CA SER A 469 32.80 4.93 -4.14
C SER A 469 33.66 5.77 -3.19
N VAL A 470 34.32 6.81 -3.70
CA VAL A 470 35.13 7.72 -2.88
C VAL A 470 34.25 8.57 -1.97
N VAL A 471 33.10 9.04 -2.46
CA VAL A 471 32.12 9.77 -1.63
C VAL A 471 31.58 8.87 -0.51
N ARG A 472 31.23 7.62 -0.80
CA ARG A 472 30.75 6.65 0.19
C ARG A 472 31.79 6.42 1.27
N GLU A 473 33.03 6.18 0.88
CA GLU A 473 34.14 5.99 1.82
C GLU A 473 34.36 7.23 2.69
N ALA A 474 34.28 8.43 2.12
CA ALA A 474 34.40 9.69 2.86
C ALA A 474 33.28 9.87 3.90
N VAL A 475 32.04 9.48 3.59
CA VAL A 475 30.93 9.49 4.55
C VAL A 475 31.15 8.44 5.65
N GLN A 476 31.49 7.21 5.27
CA GLN A 476 31.64 6.08 6.20
C GLN A 476 32.80 6.27 7.18
N LYS A 477 33.92 6.85 6.73
CA LYS A 477 35.11 7.07 7.57
C LYS A 477 35.13 8.45 8.22
N GLY A 478 34.67 9.47 7.49
CA GLY A 478 34.80 10.87 7.91
C GLY A 478 33.59 11.41 8.70
N ILE A 479 32.37 10.92 8.43
CA ILE A 479 31.15 11.48 9.01
C ILE A 479 30.47 10.51 9.98
N GLU A 480 30.25 9.26 9.58
CA GLU A 480 29.49 8.27 10.34
C GLU A 480 30.01 8.06 11.78
N PRO A 481 31.34 7.94 12.04
CA PRO A 481 31.86 7.73 13.39
C PRO A 481 31.76 8.96 14.30
N ARG A 482 31.59 10.17 13.74
CA ARG A 482 31.60 11.43 14.49
C ARG A 482 30.22 11.74 15.02
N ARG A 483 30.04 11.77 16.35
CA ARG A 483 28.75 12.08 17.00
C ARG A 483 28.16 13.42 16.57
N GLU A 484 29.01 14.44 16.41
CA GLU A 484 28.61 15.77 15.96
C GLU A 484 28.31 15.85 14.45
N GLY A 485 28.70 14.81 13.69
CA GLY A 485 28.60 14.82 12.25
C GLY A 485 29.73 15.62 11.57
N GLY A 486 29.46 16.16 10.39
CA GLY A 486 30.40 17.01 9.68
C GLY A 486 29.92 17.50 8.31
N LEU A 487 30.76 18.34 7.70
CA LEU A 487 30.61 18.83 6.34
C LEU A 487 31.34 17.90 5.36
N LEU A 488 30.64 17.53 4.30
CA LEU A 488 31.18 16.89 3.10
C LEU A 488 31.12 17.89 1.94
N THR A 489 32.26 18.19 1.34
CA THR A 489 32.33 19.04 0.14
C THR A 489 32.72 18.20 -1.07
N VAL A 490 31.95 18.29 -2.15
CA VAL A 490 32.26 17.69 -3.46
C VAL A 490 32.46 18.81 -4.47
N ALA A 491 33.70 19.01 -4.91
CA ALA A 491 34.05 20.05 -5.88
C ALA A 491 34.53 19.43 -7.19
N ALA A 492 33.93 19.79 -8.33
CA ALA A 492 34.40 19.40 -9.64
C ALA A 492 34.89 20.63 -10.41
N ARG A 493 36.19 20.68 -10.70
CA ARG A 493 36.85 21.83 -11.34
C ARG A 493 37.46 21.46 -12.67
N ARG A 494 37.47 22.41 -13.60
CA ARG A 494 38.18 22.23 -14.86
C ARG A 494 39.69 22.41 -14.65
N VAL A 495 40.47 21.51 -15.22
CA VAL A 495 41.93 21.57 -15.27
C VAL A 495 42.37 21.50 -16.74
N ASP A 496 43.62 21.87 -17.04
CA ASP A 496 44.11 22.07 -18.42
C ASP A 496 43.79 20.90 -19.37
N ASP A 497 43.82 19.65 -18.86
CA ASP A 497 43.61 18.43 -19.64
C ASP A 497 42.36 17.60 -19.20
N GLY A 498 41.37 18.20 -18.54
CA GLY A 498 40.13 17.50 -18.17
C GLY A 498 39.43 18.06 -16.93
N CYS A 499 39.04 17.17 -16.01
CA CYS A 499 38.32 17.50 -14.78
C CYS A 499 39.01 16.92 -13.54
N GLU A 500 39.13 17.74 -12.50
CA GLU A 500 39.44 17.27 -11.14
C GLU A 500 38.14 17.22 -10.30
N VAL A 501 37.86 16.09 -9.68
CA VAL A 501 36.82 15.96 -8.63
C VAL A 501 37.50 15.78 -7.28
N ALA A 502 37.32 16.76 -6.40
CA ALA A 502 37.82 16.76 -5.02
C ALA A 502 36.67 16.46 -4.04
N ILE A 503 36.88 15.49 -3.15
CA ILE A 503 35.95 15.10 -2.08
C ILE A 503 36.64 15.38 -0.75
N THR A 504 36.11 16.31 0.01
CA THR A 504 36.63 16.68 1.33
C THR A 504 35.64 16.30 2.41
N ALA A 505 36.08 15.50 3.38
CA ALA A 505 35.32 15.22 4.60
C ALA A 505 36.29 15.28 5.78
N ALA A 506 35.84 15.81 6.92
CA ALA A 506 36.56 15.64 8.17
C ALA A 506 38.00 16.24 8.22
N GLY A 507 38.36 17.10 7.26
CA GLY A 507 39.70 17.69 7.11
C GLY A 507 40.63 16.92 6.14
N GLU A 508 40.16 15.80 5.57
CA GLU A 508 40.86 15.00 4.57
C GLU A 508 40.24 15.23 3.20
N THR A 509 41.08 15.33 2.16
CA THR A 509 40.65 15.57 0.77
C THR A 509 41.18 14.46 -0.14
N ALA A 510 40.28 13.73 -0.79
CA ALA A 510 40.59 12.84 -1.90
C ALA A 510 40.42 13.59 -3.23
N ARG A 511 41.32 13.38 -4.20
CA ARG A 511 41.25 13.99 -5.53
C ARG A 511 41.26 12.92 -6.61
N LEU A 512 40.33 13.03 -7.55
CA LEU A 512 40.22 12.19 -8.74
C LEU A 512 40.45 13.06 -9.97
N LEU A 513 41.36 12.64 -10.85
CA LEU A 513 41.65 13.33 -12.12
C LEU A 513 41.11 12.51 -13.28
N PHE A 514 40.28 13.14 -14.09
CA PHE A 514 39.65 12.55 -15.26
C PHE A 514 40.10 13.31 -16.52
N PRO A 515 40.86 12.66 -17.42
CA PRO A 515 41.31 13.31 -18.63
C PRO A 515 40.13 13.61 -19.56
N ALA A 516 40.24 14.69 -20.35
CA ALA A 516 39.30 14.98 -21.41
C ALA A 516 39.19 13.79 -22.39
N ALA A 517 38.01 13.57 -22.96
CA ALA A 517 37.84 12.57 -24.00
C ALA A 517 38.79 12.89 -25.18
N ALA A 518 39.57 11.91 -25.63
CA ALA A 518 40.37 12.06 -26.83
C ALA A 518 39.44 12.37 -28.03
N PRO A 519 39.81 13.32 -28.91
CA PRO A 519 38.96 13.75 -30.02
C PRO A 519 38.66 12.65 -31.05
#